data_AF-A0AAW0A494-F1
#
_entry.id   AF-A0AAW0A494-F1
#
_cell.length_a   1.000
_cell.length_b   1.000
_cell.length_c   1.000
_cell.angle_alpha   90.00
_cell.angle_beta   90.00
_cell.angle_gamma   90.00
#
_symmetry.space_group_name_H-M   'P 1'
#
loop_
_entity.id
_entity.type
_entity.pdbx_description
1 polymer ?
#
loop_
_entity_poly.entity_id
_entity_poly.type
_entity_poly.pdbx_seq_one_letter_code
_entity_poly.pdbx_strand_id
1 'polypeptide(L)'
;MPKATAPPPTRTSVSAFESQPAGPPQWLRNATKAMQEKWRHDKFTVIQRRKVSPASTQEWRLKCLDCPGKLYTPGPGETLANYEIHLRNRLHRRRVNERVRREPVRSKL
;
A
#
# COMPACT_ATOMS: atom_id res chain seq x y z
N MET A 1 33.04 -25.61 -39.17
CA MET A 1 33.38 -25.79 -37.74
C MET A 1 33.39 -24.40 -37.09
N PRO A 2 32.98 -24.22 -35.82
CA PRO A 2 31.65 -24.34 -35.17
C PRO A 2 31.07 -22.92 -34.86
N LYS A 3 29.80 -22.64 -34.49
CA LYS A 3 29.06 -22.82 -33.21
C LYS A 3 27.72 -22.05 -33.39
N ALA A 4 26.54 -22.63 -33.19
CA ALA A 4 25.78 -22.80 -31.94
C ALA A 4 24.86 -21.62 -31.53
N THR A 5 23.57 -21.96 -31.35
CA THR A 5 22.61 -21.53 -30.30
C THR A 5 21.55 -20.42 -30.57
N ALA A 6 20.30 -20.90 -30.71
CA ALA A 6 18.94 -20.45 -30.32
C ALA A 6 18.49 -18.95 -30.10
N PRO A 7 17.19 -18.61 -30.32
CA PRO A 7 16.55 -17.27 -30.16
C PRO A 7 15.69 -17.15 -28.85
N PRO A 8 14.69 -16.23 -28.70
CA PRO A 8 14.57 -14.73 -28.63
C PRO A 8 14.03 -14.33 -27.20
N PRO A 9 13.21 -13.28 -26.89
CA PRO A 9 12.86 -12.00 -27.53
C PRO A 9 13.12 -10.75 -26.63
N THR A 10 13.20 -9.58 -27.24
CA THR A 10 13.00 -8.29 -26.56
C THR A 10 11.54 -8.21 -26.09
N ARG A 11 11.27 -8.60 -24.83
CA ARG A 11 10.01 -8.21 -24.17
C ARG A 11 10.11 -6.74 -23.81
N THR A 12 9.77 -5.90 -24.79
CA THR A 12 9.20 -4.59 -24.53
C THR A 12 7.99 -4.81 -23.64
N SER A 13 8.18 -4.73 -22.33
CA SER A 13 7.09 -4.75 -21.35
C SER A 13 6.42 -3.39 -21.38
N VAL A 14 5.76 -3.09 -22.50
CA VAL A 14 4.57 -2.23 -22.48
C VAL A 14 3.57 -2.98 -21.62
N SER A 15 3.61 -2.75 -20.30
CA SER A 15 2.50 -3.09 -19.42
C SER A 15 1.39 -2.13 -19.82
N ALA A 16 0.70 -2.54 -20.87
CA ALA A 16 -0.52 -1.95 -21.35
C ALA A 16 -1.43 -1.75 -20.14
N PHE A 17 -2.07 -0.59 -20.13
CA PHE A 17 -3.14 -0.19 -19.24
C PHE A 17 -4.21 -1.28 -19.22
N GLU A 18 -4.00 -2.29 -18.39
CA GLU A 18 -4.98 -3.33 -18.12
C GLU A 18 -6.10 -2.65 -17.35
N SER A 19 -7.27 -2.56 -17.98
CA SER A 19 -8.52 -2.02 -17.44
C SER A 19 -8.71 -2.49 -16.00
N GLN A 20 -8.28 -1.68 -15.03
CA GLN A 20 -8.23 -2.13 -13.65
C GLN A 20 -9.66 -2.31 -13.15
N PRO A 21 -9.99 -3.43 -12.48
CA PRO A 21 -11.26 -3.55 -11.77
C PRO A 21 -11.38 -2.39 -10.78
N ALA A 22 -12.60 -2.01 -10.40
CA ALA A 22 -12.93 -0.80 -9.62
C ALA A 22 -12.18 -0.60 -8.27
N GLY A 23 -11.26 -1.48 -7.90
CA GLY A 23 -10.41 -1.42 -6.70
C GLY A 23 -9.03 -0.75 -6.90
N PRO A 24 -8.21 -0.72 -5.84
CA PRO A 24 -6.91 -0.04 -5.84
C PRO A 24 -5.91 -0.69 -6.79
N PRO A 25 -5.00 0.06 -7.43
CA PRO A 25 -4.04 -0.50 -8.37
C PRO A 25 -3.21 -1.63 -7.75
N GLN A 26 -2.78 -2.60 -8.57
CA GLN A 26 -2.09 -3.81 -8.08
C GLN A 26 -0.85 -3.49 -7.23
N TRP A 27 -0.06 -2.49 -7.62
CA TRP A 27 1.11 -2.08 -6.84
C TRP A 27 0.72 -1.62 -5.43
N LEU A 28 -0.39 -0.90 -5.29
CA LEU A 28 -0.86 -0.38 -4.01
C LEU A 28 -1.37 -1.51 -3.13
N ARG A 29 -2.04 -2.51 -3.72
CA ARG A 29 -2.43 -3.75 -3.03
C ARG A 29 -1.18 -4.47 -2.48
N ASN A 30 -0.18 -4.69 -3.33
CA ASN A 30 1.06 -5.38 -2.97
C ASN A 30 1.84 -4.62 -1.88
N ALA A 31 2.02 -3.31 -2.06
CA ALA A 31 2.74 -2.47 -1.10
C ALA A 31 2.01 -2.42 0.26
N THR A 32 0.68 -2.32 0.26
CA THR A 32 -0.13 -2.33 1.48
C THR A 32 0.04 -3.66 2.22
N LYS A 33 -0.04 -4.79 1.50
CA LYS A 33 0.17 -6.13 2.07
C LYS A 33 1.55 -6.26 2.71
N ALA A 34 2.61 -5.87 1.98
CA ALA A 34 3.98 -5.90 2.49
C ALA A 34 4.16 -5.03 3.75
N MET A 35 3.53 -3.85 3.79
CA MET A 35 3.57 -2.98 4.96
C MET A 35 2.81 -3.59 6.16
N GLN A 36 1.65 -4.20 5.94
CA GLN A 36 0.90 -4.87 7.02
C GLN A 36 1.65 -6.07 7.59
N GLU A 37 2.40 -6.80 6.77
CA GLU A 37 3.24 -7.90 7.22
C GLU A 37 4.44 -7.42 8.05
N LYS A 38 5.07 -6.31 7.64
CA LYS A 38 6.18 -5.67 8.35
C LYS A 38 5.73 -5.00 9.67
N TRP A 39 4.56 -4.39 9.67
CA TRP A 39 4.02 -3.59 10.77
C TRP A 39 2.72 -4.20 11.32
N ARG A 40 2.80 -5.43 11.81
CA ARG A 40 1.64 -6.26 12.19
C ARG A 40 0.71 -5.65 13.23
N HIS A 41 1.27 -4.80 14.11
CA HIS A 41 0.49 -4.14 15.14
C HIS A 41 -0.10 -2.80 14.69
N ASP A 42 0.32 -2.26 13.55
CA ASP A 42 -0.08 -0.96 13.07
C ASP A 42 -1.36 -1.10 12.22
N LYS A 43 -2.44 -0.42 12.61
CA LYS A 43 -3.73 -0.54 11.92
C LYS A 43 -3.92 0.64 10.95
N PHE A 44 -4.00 0.36 9.65
CA PHE A 44 -4.23 1.37 8.61
C PHE A 44 -4.98 0.79 7.41
N THR A 45 -5.68 1.66 6.68
CA THR A 45 -6.52 1.27 5.53
C THR A 45 -6.24 2.13 4.30
N VAL A 46 -6.49 1.56 3.12
CA VAL A 46 -6.50 2.29 1.86
C VAL A 46 -7.94 2.71 1.58
N ILE A 47 -8.16 4.01 1.38
CA ILE A 47 -9.45 4.58 1.04
C ILE A 47 -9.42 5.17 -0.36
N GLN A 48 -10.51 5.02 -1.09
CA GLN A 48 -10.74 5.69 -2.36
C GLN A 48 -11.44 7.02 -2.09
N ARG A 49 -10.88 8.13 -2.55
CA ARG A 49 -11.59 9.40 -2.57
C ARG A 49 -12.37 9.51 -3.87
N ARG A 50 -13.68 9.67 -3.75
CA ARG A 50 -14.54 10.04 -4.88
C ARG A 50 -14.16 11.45 -5.31
N LYS A 51 -13.77 11.63 -6.57
CA LYS A 51 -13.68 12.95 -7.18
C LYS A 51 -15.06 13.32 -7.74
N VAL A 52 -15.34 14.63 -7.76
CA VAL A 52 -16.62 15.20 -8.17
C VAL A 52 -16.81 15.19 -9.69
N SER A 53 -15.78 14.82 -10.47
CA SER A 53 -15.83 14.81 -11.95
C SER A 53 -15.45 13.43 -12.53
N PRO A 54 -16.19 12.92 -13.53
CA PRO A 54 -15.99 11.60 -14.13
C PRO A 54 -14.70 11.48 -14.97
N ALA A 55 -14.04 12.58 -15.31
CA ALA A 55 -12.82 12.58 -16.12
C ALA A 55 -11.53 12.37 -15.32
N SER A 56 -11.61 12.21 -13.99
CA SER A 56 -10.42 12.18 -13.13
C SER A 56 -10.02 10.78 -12.68
N THR A 57 -8.73 10.47 -12.78
CA THR A 57 -8.07 9.28 -12.25
C THR A 57 -8.39 9.07 -10.76
N GLN A 58 -8.71 7.83 -10.40
CA GLN A 58 -9.09 7.40 -9.05
C GLN A 58 -8.03 7.79 -8.01
N GLU A 59 -8.40 8.62 -7.01
CA GLU A 59 -7.47 9.07 -5.98
C GLU A 59 -7.50 8.15 -4.76
N TRP A 60 -6.40 7.42 -4.56
CA TRP A 60 -6.21 6.56 -3.40
C TRP A 60 -5.48 7.30 -2.27
N ARG A 61 -5.87 7.04 -1.02
CA ARG A 61 -5.23 7.60 0.18
C ARG A 61 -5.06 6.51 1.24
N LEU A 62 -4.06 6.66 2.12
CA LEU A 62 -3.91 5.83 3.31
C LEU A 62 -4.42 6.58 4.55
N LYS A 63 -5.16 5.86 5.38
CA LYS A 63 -5.68 6.33 6.65
C LYS A 63 -5.12 5.47 7.78
N CYS A 64 -4.45 6.10 8.74
CA CYS A 64 -4.06 5.45 9.98
C CYS A 64 -5.28 5.36 10.92
N LEU A 65 -5.48 4.21 11.56
CA LEU A 65 -6.56 4.01 12.54
C LEU A 65 -6.12 4.41 13.96
N ASP A 66 -4.82 4.49 14.20
CA ASP A 66 -4.22 4.89 15.48
C ASP A 66 -3.96 6.41 15.57
N CYS A 67 -3.86 7.08 14.42
CA CYS A 67 -3.60 8.52 14.35
C CYS A 67 -4.77 9.25 13.68
N PRO A 68 -5.54 10.08 14.41
CA PRO A 68 -6.62 10.86 13.81
C PRO A 68 -6.09 11.96 12.90
N GLY A 69 -6.86 12.29 11.85
CA GLY A 69 -6.75 13.56 11.11
C GLY A 69 -5.84 13.57 9.87
N LYS A 70 -4.87 12.66 9.72
CA LYS A 70 -3.95 12.69 8.56
C LYS A 70 -4.21 11.58 7.55
N LEU A 71 -4.49 11.99 6.31
CA LEU A 71 -4.53 11.12 5.14
C LEU A 71 -3.24 11.26 4.35
N TYR A 72 -2.67 10.14 3.93
CA TYR A 72 -1.42 10.11 3.18
C TYR A 72 -1.68 9.78 1.72
N THR A 73 -1.00 10.47 0.82
CA THR A 73 -0.95 10.09 -0.59
C THR A 73 0.02 8.92 -0.73
N PRO A 74 -0.36 7.82 -1.41
CA PRO A 74 0.59 6.80 -1.78
C PRO A 74 1.67 7.44 -2.67
N GLY A 75 2.93 7.06 -2.46
CA GLY A 75 4.08 7.82 -2.98
C GLY A 75 4.23 7.73 -4.51
N PRO A 76 4.94 8.69 -5.13
CA PRO A 76 5.39 8.54 -6.51
C PRO A 76 6.30 7.30 -6.64
N GLY A 77 6.26 6.64 -7.79
CA GLY A 77 7.06 5.43 -8.02
C GLY A 77 6.50 4.16 -7.41
N GLU A 78 5.18 4.09 -7.19
CA GLU A 78 4.49 2.86 -6.78
C GLU A 78 4.96 2.30 -5.42
N THR A 79 5.30 3.19 -4.47
CA THR A 79 5.75 2.81 -3.13
C THR A 79 4.95 3.47 -2.00
N LEU A 80 5.11 2.91 -0.79
CA LEU A 80 4.62 3.49 0.47
C LEU A 80 5.75 3.99 1.37
N ALA A 81 6.93 4.29 0.81
CA ALA A 81 8.11 4.70 1.58
C ALA A 81 7.83 5.94 2.45
N ASN A 82 7.11 6.93 1.91
CA ASN A 82 6.69 8.13 2.66
C ASN A 82 5.78 7.80 3.84
N TYR A 83 4.93 6.77 3.70
CA TYR A 83 4.06 6.32 4.77
C TYR A 83 4.84 5.56 5.86
N GLU A 84 5.95 4.91 5.51
CA GLU A 84 6.80 4.24 6.49
C GLU A 84 7.40 5.21 7.51
N ILE A 85 7.69 6.45 7.10
CA ILE A 85 8.14 7.51 8.02
C ILE A 85 7.08 7.77 9.10
N HIS A 86 5.80 7.76 8.73
CA HIS A 86 4.69 7.89 9.68
C HIS A 86 4.67 6.72 10.67
N LEU A 87 4.85 5.49 10.19
CA LEU A 87 4.85 4.30 11.05
C LEU A 87 6.04 4.27 12.02
N ARG A 88 7.19 4.86 11.64
CA ARG A 88 8.36 5.00 12.53
C ARG A 88 8.23 6.17 13.52
N ASN A 89 7.26 7.06 13.36
CA ASN A 89 7.13 8.24 14.20
C ASN A 89 6.83 7.86 15.67
N ARG A 90 7.58 8.45 16.61
CA ARG A 90 7.48 8.17 18.06
C ARG A 90 6.05 8.35 18.61
N LEU A 91 5.32 9.37 18.17
CA LEU A 91 3.94 9.63 18.61
C LEU A 91 2.97 8.55 18.12
N HIS A 92 3.13 8.09 16.88
CA HIS A 92 2.35 6.97 16.34
C HIS A 92 2.65 5.69 17.12
N ARG A 93 3.94 5.38 17.35
CA ARG A 93 4.35 4.20 18.13
C ARG A 93 3.78 4.18 19.54
N ARG A 94 3.73 5.34 20.21
CA ARG A 94 3.10 5.45 21.54
C ARG A 94 1.61 5.06 21.49
N ARG A 95 0.85 5.58 20.52
CA ARG A 95 -0.58 5.28 20.35
C ARG A 95 -0.84 3.81 20.02
N VAL A 96 -0.03 3.23 19.13
CA VAL A 96 -0.11 1.79 18.81
C VAL A 96 0.12 0.95 20.07
N ASN A 97 1.18 1.24 20.84
CA ASN A 97 1.47 0.51 22.07
C ASN A 97 0.36 0.68 23.12
N GLU A 98 -0.21 1.87 23.27
CA GLU A 98 -1.37 2.10 24.14
C GLU A 98 -2.58 1.27 23.71
N ARG A 99 -2.88 1.20 22.40
CA ARG A 99 -3.96 0.33 21.89
C ARG A 99 -3.65 -1.15 22.15
N VAL A 100 -2.47 -1.62 21.78
CA VAL A 100 -2.10 -3.04 21.92
C VAL A 100 -2.15 -3.49 23.38
N ARG A 101 -1.75 -2.62 24.33
CA ARG A 101 -1.87 -2.90 25.77
C ARG A 101 -3.31 -2.96 26.26
N ARG A 102 -4.23 -2.26 25.59
CA ARG A 102 -5.67 -2.19 25.96
C ARG A 102 -6.51 -3.22 25.22
N GLU A 103 -6.03 -3.82 24.14
CA GLU A 103 -6.76 -4.87 23.44
C GLU A 103 -6.76 -6.12 24.34
N PRO A 104 -7.94 -6.57 24.82
CA PRO A 104 -8.00 -7.85 25.50
C PRO A 104 -7.51 -8.92 24.52
N VAL A 105 -6.67 -9.84 25.01
CA VAL A 105 -6.29 -11.02 24.21
C VAL A 105 -7.58 -11.70 23.81
N ARG A 106 -7.99 -11.55 22.56
CA ARG A 106 -9.09 -12.31 21.99
C ARG A 106 -8.60 -13.74 21.86
N SER A 107 -8.69 -14.48 22.96
CA SER A 107 -8.58 -15.92 22.99
C SER A 107 -9.64 -16.45 22.04
N LYS A 108 -9.18 -16.98 20.91
CA LYS A 108 -10.02 -17.63 19.92
C LYS A 108 -10.52 -18.91 20.58
N LEU A 109 -11.79 -18.91 21.03
CA LEU A 109 -12.51 -20.13 21.40
C LEU A 109 -12.66 -21.04 20.18
#